data_AF-A0A2V1DWZ2-F1
#
_entry.id   AF-A0A2V1DWZ2-F1
#
_cell.length_a   1.000
_cell.length_b   1.000
_cell.length_c   1.000
_cell.angle_alpha   90.00
_cell.angle_beta   90.00
_cell.angle_gamma   90.00
#
_symmetry.space_group_name_H-M   'P 1'
#
loop_
_entity.id
_entity.type
_entity.pdbx_description
1 polymer ?
#
loop_
_entity_poly.entity_id
_entity_poly.type
_entity_poly.pdbx_seq_one_letter_code
_entity_poly.pdbx_strand_id
1 'polypeptide(L)'
;MGDFPNLSIVNFTLISAADNPLVKRAHYIFLKLWEGKNSTTGAHKHPLVSHVPLMRVPPELVTDDDGAGKMAINDESMTDYAVQIQCLGAAERWVDESDGWDGPKYVKEKCWLFSMMAHSYAHEQLTNWDGTWQQRLFSLKIPGPGEEETEDQKLARSMVEVVVGKSWCLKLGHGFSAKLFGGDTLGIRWRKEPGSDCVEGTYAGWLRWAEVNLAHEKLLDRIYIGDYEPTMRGNLFEGS
;
A
#
# COMPACT_ATOMS: atom_id res chain seq x y z
N MET A 1 -15.35 -3.80 7.01
CA MET A 1 -15.67 -3.96 5.57
C MET A 1 -16.34 -2.67 5.15
N GLY A 2 -15.69 -1.85 4.32
CA GLY A 2 -16.32 -0.62 3.82
C GLY A 2 -17.24 -0.96 2.64
N ASP A 3 -18.36 -0.28 2.53
CA ASP A 3 -19.28 -0.44 1.39
C ASP A 3 -18.55 -0.16 0.07
N PHE A 4 -18.76 -1.01 -0.93
CA PHE A 4 -18.28 -0.76 -2.29
C PHE A 4 -19.02 0.48 -2.83
N PRO A 5 -18.34 1.53 -3.34
CA PRO A 5 -17.07 1.51 -4.07
C PRO A 5 -15.81 1.92 -3.28
N ASN A 6 -15.75 1.78 -1.95
CA ASN A 6 -14.57 2.15 -1.15
C ASN A 6 -13.31 1.28 -1.37
N LEU A 7 -13.32 0.35 -2.34
CA LEU A 7 -12.13 -0.44 -2.70
C LEU A 7 -11.28 0.34 -3.71
N SER A 8 -10.07 0.71 -3.33
CA SER A 8 -9.08 1.27 -4.26
C SER A 8 -7.93 0.27 -4.37
N ILE A 9 -7.76 -0.34 -5.55
CA ILE A 9 -6.61 -1.24 -5.78
C ILE A 9 -5.36 -0.39 -5.83
N VAL A 10 -4.50 -0.58 -4.84
CA VAL A 10 -3.19 0.04 -4.77
C VAL A 10 -2.21 -0.72 -5.66
N ASN A 11 -1.36 0.01 -6.38
CA ASN A 11 -0.44 -0.58 -7.37
C ASN A 11 1.01 -0.73 -6.86
N PHE A 12 1.24 -0.66 -5.54
CA PHE A 12 2.60 -0.75 -4.97
C PHE A 12 3.26 -2.11 -5.24
N THR A 13 2.47 -3.16 -5.44
CA THR A 13 2.94 -4.43 -5.99
C THR A 13 1.84 -5.04 -6.82
N LEU A 14 2.19 -5.32 -8.08
CA LEU A 14 1.31 -5.93 -9.06
C LEU A 14 2.12 -6.97 -9.81
N ILE A 15 1.56 -8.17 -9.92
CA ILE A 15 2.16 -9.28 -10.66
C ILE A 15 1.13 -9.74 -11.70
N SER A 16 1.55 -9.76 -12.96
CA SER A 16 0.72 -10.21 -14.06
C SER A 16 1.59 -10.79 -15.17
N ALA A 17 0.99 -11.59 -16.06
CA ALA A 17 1.59 -11.89 -17.35
C ALA A 17 1.79 -10.60 -18.18
N ALA A 18 2.58 -10.71 -19.25
CA ALA A 18 2.71 -9.66 -20.26
C ALA A 18 1.35 -9.29 -20.86
N ASP A 19 1.24 -8.05 -21.36
CA ASP A 19 0.05 -7.53 -22.04
C ASP A 19 -1.25 -7.58 -21.21
N ASN A 20 -1.14 -7.41 -19.88
CA ASN A 20 -2.30 -7.35 -19.01
C ASN A 20 -3.22 -6.16 -19.37
N PRO A 21 -4.50 -6.39 -19.69
CA PRO A 21 -5.40 -5.35 -20.20
C PRO A 21 -5.78 -4.28 -19.17
N LEU A 22 -5.79 -4.62 -17.88
CA LEU A 22 -6.03 -3.65 -16.80
C LEU A 22 -4.83 -2.69 -16.67
N VAL A 23 -3.62 -3.25 -16.62
CA VAL A 23 -2.36 -2.48 -16.52
C VAL A 23 -2.20 -1.56 -17.73
N LYS A 24 -2.46 -2.07 -18.95
CA LYS A 24 -2.37 -1.29 -20.18
C LYS A 24 -3.25 -0.04 -20.12
N ARG A 25 -4.49 -0.17 -19.65
CA ARG A 25 -5.45 0.95 -19.53
C ARG A 25 -5.05 1.94 -18.44
N ALA A 26 -4.70 1.43 -17.25
CA ALA A 26 -4.20 2.27 -16.16
C ALA A 26 -2.97 3.08 -16.59
N HIS A 27 -2.05 2.46 -17.32
CA HIS A 27 -0.86 3.13 -17.86
C HIS A 27 -1.20 4.17 -18.92
N TYR A 28 -2.11 3.86 -19.85
CA TYR A 28 -2.59 4.83 -20.85
C TYR A 28 -3.21 6.06 -20.19
N ILE A 29 -4.08 5.87 -19.20
CA ILE A 29 -4.68 6.96 -18.42
C ILE A 29 -3.58 7.80 -17.77
N PHE A 30 -2.60 7.15 -17.12
CA PHE A 30 -1.48 7.86 -16.50
C PHE A 30 -0.67 8.70 -17.50
N LEU A 31 -0.39 8.18 -18.69
CA LEU A 31 0.29 8.94 -19.75
C LEU A 31 -0.51 10.16 -20.18
N LYS A 32 -1.83 10.03 -20.36
CA LYS A 32 -2.73 11.15 -20.69
C LYS A 32 -2.75 12.22 -19.60
N LEU A 33 -2.76 11.82 -18.33
CA LEU A 33 -2.65 12.75 -17.20
C LEU A 33 -1.33 13.53 -17.21
N TRP A 34 -0.26 12.95 -17.78
CA TRP A 34 1.08 13.54 -17.80
C TRP A 34 1.34 14.47 -19.00
N GLU A 35 0.47 14.48 -20.02
CA GLU A 35 0.64 15.31 -21.21
C GLU A 35 0.75 16.81 -20.84
N GLY A 36 1.90 17.42 -21.15
CA GLY A 36 2.17 18.83 -20.85
C GLY A 36 2.36 19.15 -19.35
N LYS A 37 2.56 18.15 -18.49
CA LYS A 37 2.75 18.32 -17.05
C LYS A 37 4.18 17.97 -16.60
N ASN A 38 4.61 18.60 -15.51
CA ASN A 38 5.89 18.30 -14.83
C ASN A 38 5.70 17.95 -13.35
N SER A 39 4.46 17.92 -12.85
CA SER A 39 4.07 17.47 -11.52
C SER A 39 2.69 16.82 -11.58
N THR A 40 2.30 16.13 -10.51
CA THR A 40 0.98 15.51 -10.38
C THR A 40 -0.07 16.44 -9.74
N THR A 41 0.29 17.68 -9.45
CA THR A 41 -0.63 18.63 -8.80
C THR A 41 -1.86 18.88 -9.68
N GLY A 42 -3.04 18.67 -9.11
CA GLY A 42 -4.34 18.76 -9.77
C GLY A 42 -4.68 17.59 -10.68
N ALA A 43 -3.87 16.52 -10.71
CA ALA A 43 -4.11 15.38 -11.60
C ALA A 43 -5.41 14.63 -11.26
N HIS A 44 -5.83 14.62 -9.99
CA HIS A 44 -7.13 14.08 -9.56
C HIS A 44 -8.34 14.76 -10.23
N LYS A 45 -8.17 15.98 -10.75
CA LYS A 45 -9.24 16.72 -11.45
C LYS A 45 -9.37 16.33 -12.92
N HIS A 46 -8.46 15.51 -13.44
CA HIS A 46 -8.48 15.12 -14.85
C HIS A 46 -9.74 14.27 -15.14
N PRO A 47 -10.47 14.52 -16.25
CA PRO A 47 -11.73 13.82 -16.55
C PRO A 47 -11.62 12.29 -16.59
N LEU A 48 -10.44 11.76 -16.94
CA LEU A 48 -10.18 10.31 -16.95
C LEU A 48 -10.09 9.67 -15.55
N VAL A 49 -10.02 10.44 -14.47
CA VAL A 49 -9.92 9.91 -13.10
C VAL A 49 -10.85 10.58 -12.09
N SER A 50 -11.43 11.75 -12.40
CA SER A 50 -12.25 12.52 -11.44
C SER A 50 -13.57 11.84 -11.05
N HIS A 51 -13.97 10.79 -11.76
CA HIS A 51 -15.09 9.91 -11.43
C HIS A 51 -14.76 8.86 -10.36
N VAL A 52 -13.49 8.76 -9.94
CA VAL A 52 -13.01 7.85 -8.89
C VAL A 52 -12.93 8.61 -7.57
N PRO A 53 -13.39 8.03 -6.45
CA PRO A 53 -13.26 8.67 -5.14
C PRO A 53 -11.80 9.00 -4.79
N LEU A 54 -11.58 10.16 -4.17
CA LEU A 54 -10.28 10.53 -3.65
C LEU A 54 -9.80 9.55 -2.59
N MET A 55 -8.49 9.35 -2.51
CA MET A 55 -7.89 8.61 -1.41
C MET A 55 -8.05 9.40 -0.12
N ARG A 56 -8.66 8.78 0.88
CA ARG A 56 -8.91 9.41 2.17
C ARG A 56 -7.67 9.37 3.04
N VAL A 57 -7.31 10.52 3.58
CA VAL A 57 -6.31 10.66 4.64
C VAL A 57 -7.03 10.69 5.99
N PRO A 58 -6.53 9.98 7.03
CA PRO A 58 -7.07 10.11 8.38
C PRO A 58 -7.14 11.58 8.84
N PRO A 59 -8.25 12.03 9.46
CA PRO A 59 -8.42 13.43 9.88
C PRO A 59 -7.28 13.97 10.75
N GLU A 60 -6.65 13.11 11.55
CA GLU A 60 -5.56 13.44 12.46
C GLU A 60 -4.26 13.84 11.74
N LEU A 61 -4.16 13.52 10.45
CA LEU A 61 -2.97 13.76 9.62
C LEU A 61 -3.18 14.94 8.66
N VAL A 62 -4.36 15.58 8.69
CA VAL A 62 -4.65 16.72 7.83
C VAL A 62 -3.89 17.94 8.33
N THR A 63 -3.07 18.54 7.46
CA THR A 63 -2.29 19.73 7.77
C THR A 63 -2.38 20.75 6.65
N ASP A 64 -2.42 22.04 7.01
CA ASP A 64 -2.39 23.14 6.04
C ASP A 64 -0.96 23.42 5.54
N ASP A 65 -0.85 24.19 4.46
CA ASP A 65 0.43 24.73 3.99
C ASP A 65 0.84 25.89 4.91
N ASP A 66 1.84 25.66 5.77
CA ASP A 66 2.36 26.66 6.72
C ASP A 66 3.15 27.81 6.04
N GLY A 67 3.06 27.98 4.71
CA GLY A 67 3.76 29.05 3.97
C GLY A 67 5.28 28.84 3.83
N ALA A 68 5.80 27.72 4.36
CA ALA A 68 7.21 27.33 4.26
C ALA A 68 7.50 26.42 3.05
N GLY A 69 6.57 26.32 2.09
CA GLY A 69 6.67 25.38 0.97
C GLY A 69 6.47 23.92 1.39
N LYS A 70 5.74 23.68 2.47
CA LYS A 70 5.34 22.33 2.89
C LYS A 70 4.04 21.98 2.18
N MET A 71 3.99 20.81 1.56
CA MET A 71 2.76 20.32 0.93
C MET A 71 1.69 20.11 2.00
N ALA A 72 0.55 20.78 1.88
CA ALA A 72 -0.64 20.49 2.67
C ALA A 72 -0.97 19.00 2.55
N ILE A 73 -1.29 18.34 3.66
CA ILE A 73 -1.68 16.93 3.67
C ILE A 73 -3.21 16.90 3.71
N ASN A 74 -3.83 16.52 2.60
CA ASN A 74 -5.27 16.31 2.50
C ASN A 74 -5.57 15.25 1.44
N ASP A 75 -6.85 14.92 1.26
CA ASP A 75 -7.28 13.90 0.29
C ASP A 75 -6.83 14.23 -1.14
N GLU A 76 -6.89 15.51 -1.56
CA GLU A 76 -6.47 15.93 -2.90
C GLU A 76 -4.96 15.77 -3.10
N SER A 77 -4.13 16.28 -2.19
CA SER A 77 -2.68 16.21 -2.30
C SER A 77 -2.14 14.78 -2.18
N MET A 78 -2.76 13.95 -1.34
CA MET A 78 -2.49 12.52 -1.29
C MET A 78 -2.86 11.84 -2.60
N THR A 79 -4.04 12.18 -3.15
CA THR A 79 -4.53 11.62 -4.41
C THR A 79 -3.62 11.98 -5.58
N ASP A 80 -3.20 13.24 -5.67
CA ASP A 80 -2.23 13.70 -6.66
C ASP A 80 -0.87 13.01 -6.48
N TYR A 81 -0.39 12.88 -5.24
CA TYR A 81 0.88 12.23 -4.94
C TYR A 81 0.91 10.78 -5.43
N ALA A 82 -0.17 10.02 -5.25
CA ALA A 82 -0.27 8.64 -5.70
C ALA A 82 -1.28 8.46 -6.85
N VAL A 83 -1.29 9.39 -7.81
CA VAL A 83 -2.27 9.39 -8.91
C VAL A 83 -2.26 8.12 -9.76
N GLN A 84 -1.18 7.33 -9.74
CA GLN A 84 -1.15 6.01 -10.38
C GLN A 84 -2.20 5.04 -9.80
N ILE A 85 -2.51 5.14 -8.50
CA ILE A 85 -3.57 4.38 -7.84
C ILE A 85 -4.94 4.82 -8.39
N GLN A 86 -5.13 6.12 -8.63
CA GLN A 86 -6.35 6.64 -9.27
C GLN A 86 -6.49 6.15 -10.71
N CYS A 87 -5.41 6.08 -11.47
CA CYS A 87 -5.44 5.56 -12.84
C CYS A 87 -5.88 4.09 -12.89
N LEU A 88 -5.40 3.27 -11.93
CA LEU A 88 -5.84 1.89 -11.79
C LEU A 88 -7.31 1.80 -11.35
N GLY A 89 -7.71 2.64 -10.38
CA GLY A 89 -9.07 2.79 -9.91
C GLY A 89 -10.06 3.25 -10.99
N ALA A 90 -9.59 4.03 -11.96
CA ALA A 90 -10.37 4.41 -13.13
C ALA A 90 -10.53 3.25 -14.10
N ALA A 91 -9.42 2.56 -14.43
CA ALA A 91 -9.43 1.42 -15.36
C ALA A 91 -10.35 0.27 -14.88
N GLU A 92 -10.37 -0.03 -13.58
CA GLU A 92 -11.26 -1.06 -12.99
C GLU A 92 -12.73 -0.66 -12.94
N ARG A 93 -13.06 0.63 -13.14
CA ARG A 93 -14.42 1.17 -13.15
C ARG A 93 -14.88 1.58 -14.54
N TRP A 94 -14.09 1.27 -15.56
CA TRP A 94 -14.35 1.63 -16.95
C TRP A 94 -14.98 0.47 -17.71
N VAL A 95 -15.97 0.77 -18.55
CA VAL A 95 -16.50 -0.14 -19.58
C VAL A 95 -16.30 0.50 -20.94
N ASP A 96 -15.68 -0.24 -21.85
CA ASP A 96 -15.46 0.17 -23.24
C ASP A 96 -16.05 -0.88 -24.17
N GLU A 97 -17.22 -0.58 -24.74
CA GLU A 97 -17.93 -1.50 -25.62
C GLU A 97 -17.24 -1.65 -26.98
N SER A 98 -16.38 -0.71 -27.38
CA SER A 98 -15.70 -0.74 -28.67
C SER A 98 -14.64 -1.84 -28.75
N ASP A 99 -13.99 -2.14 -27.63
CA ASP A 99 -12.96 -3.17 -27.52
C ASP A 99 -13.31 -4.31 -26.54
N GLY A 100 -14.53 -4.28 -25.99
CA GLY A 100 -15.08 -5.31 -25.11
C GLY A 100 -14.52 -5.29 -23.69
N TRP A 101 -13.93 -4.19 -23.24
CA TRP A 101 -13.48 -4.02 -21.87
C TRP A 101 -14.64 -3.90 -20.89
N ASP A 102 -14.60 -4.73 -19.86
CA ASP A 102 -15.45 -4.62 -18.68
C ASP A 102 -14.55 -4.70 -17.44
N GLY A 103 -14.15 -3.53 -16.92
CA GLY A 103 -13.28 -3.41 -15.75
C GLY A 103 -13.85 -4.10 -14.50
N PRO A 104 -15.11 -3.83 -14.10
CA PRO A 104 -15.74 -4.49 -12.97
C PRO A 104 -15.72 -6.03 -13.08
N LYS A 105 -16.11 -6.56 -14.24
CA LYS A 105 -16.07 -8.00 -14.48
C LYS A 105 -14.66 -8.55 -14.45
N TYR A 106 -13.70 -7.87 -15.08
CA TYR A 106 -12.31 -8.30 -15.11
C TYR A 106 -11.73 -8.40 -13.70
N VAL A 107 -11.94 -7.38 -12.86
CA VAL A 107 -11.44 -7.39 -11.49
C VAL A 107 -12.06 -8.53 -10.68
N LYS A 108 -13.38 -8.72 -10.78
CA LYS A 108 -14.08 -9.81 -10.09
C LYS A 108 -13.58 -11.20 -10.51
N GLU A 109 -13.35 -11.41 -11.81
CA GLU A 109 -13.05 -12.74 -12.34
C GLU A 109 -11.56 -13.08 -12.44
N LYS A 110 -10.69 -12.06 -12.57
CA LYS A 110 -9.27 -12.23 -12.93
C LYS A 110 -8.28 -11.70 -11.90
N CYS A 111 -8.69 -10.83 -10.97
CA CYS A 111 -7.78 -10.29 -9.97
C CYS A 111 -7.76 -11.14 -8.69
N TRP A 112 -6.56 -11.38 -8.18
CA TRP A 112 -6.33 -11.99 -6.87
C TRP A 112 -5.84 -10.92 -5.90
N LEU A 113 -6.73 -10.41 -5.06
CA LEU A 113 -6.46 -9.23 -4.26
C LEU A 113 -6.20 -9.57 -2.80
N PHE A 114 -5.29 -8.83 -2.19
CA PHE A 114 -4.93 -8.93 -0.79
C PHE A 114 -5.14 -7.59 -0.09
N SER A 115 -5.54 -7.62 1.17
CA SER A 115 -5.56 -6.42 1.99
C SER A 115 -4.15 -5.87 2.19
N MET A 116 -3.88 -4.69 1.64
CA MET A 116 -2.60 -4.00 1.84
C MET A 116 -2.29 -3.84 3.34
N MET A 117 -3.29 -3.46 4.14
CA MET A 117 -3.12 -3.24 5.57
C MET A 117 -2.76 -4.56 6.28
N ALA A 118 -3.52 -5.63 6.01
CA ALA A 118 -3.31 -6.90 6.70
C ALA A 118 -2.02 -7.60 6.31
N HIS A 119 -1.52 -7.42 5.08
CA HIS A 119 -0.43 -8.24 4.57
C HIS A 119 0.87 -7.50 4.21
N SER A 120 0.87 -6.17 4.22
CA SER A 120 2.07 -5.36 3.95
C SER A 120 2.41 -4.42 5.09
N TYR A 121 1.40 -3.98 5.85
CA TYR A 121 1.55 -3.08 6.99
C TYR A 121 1.16 -3.71 8.34
N ALA A 122 1.14 -5.05 8.42
CA ALA A 122 0.78 -5.75 9.66
C ALA A 122 1.62 -5.28 10.86
N HIS A 123 2.93 -5.13 10.67
CA HIS A 123 3.86 -4.60 11.67
C HIS A 123 3.49 -3.19 12.17
N GLU A 124 3.15 -2.27 11.27
CA GLU A 124 2.74 -0.91 11.63
C GLU A 124 1.44 -0.93 12.44
N GLN A 125 0.47 -1.78 12.08
CA GLN A 125 -0.81 -1.88 12.81
C GLN A 125 -0.61 -2.36 14.26
N LEU A 126 0.32 -3.28 14.49
CA LEU A 126 0.60 -3.85 15.83
C LEU A 126 1.20 -2.83 16.81
N THR A 127 1.80 -1.76 16.30
CA THR A 127 2.45 -0.72 17.11
C THR A 127 1.84 0.65 16.88
N ASN A 128 0.64 0.72 16.31
CA ASN A 128 -0.06 1.96 15.99
C ASN A 128 0.84 2.96 15.22
N TRP A 129 1.57 2.45 14.22
CA TRP A 129 2.46 3.20 13.33
C TRP A 129 3.66 3.89 14.02
N ASP A 130 3.99 3.49 15.26
CA ASP A 130 5.16 4.01 15.96
C ASP A 130 6.45 3.28 15.52
N GLY A 131 7.16 3.86 14.55
CA GLY A 131 8.44 3.32 14.07
C GLY A 131 9.55 3.30 15.13
N THR A 132 9.50 4.19 16.13
CA THR A 132 10.47 4.20 17.23
C THR A 132 10.28 2.98 18.11
N TRP A 133 9.04 2.71 18.49
CA TRP A 133 8.65 1.55 19.26
C TRP A 133 8.98 0.25 18.53
N GLN A 134 8.68 0.17 17.22
CA GLN A 134 9.01 -0.99 16.40
C GLN A 134 10.52 -1.30 16.42
N GLN A 135 11.38 -0.30 16.19
CA GLN A 135 12.83 -0.57 16.21
C GLN A 135 13.27 -1.08 17.59
N ARG A 136 12.75 -0.51 18.69
CA ARG A 136 13.09 -0.97 20.04
C ARG A 136 12.69 -2.43 20.23
N LEU A 137 11.48 -2.81 19.85
CA LEU A 137 10.98 -4.18 19.95
C LEU A 137 11.84 -5.15 19.13
N PHE A 138 12.15 -4.80 17.88
CA PHE A 138 12.99 -5.63 17.01
C PHE A 138 14.43 -5.76 17.51
N SER A 139 14.95 -4.78 18.25
CA SER A 139 16.28 -4.81 18.86
C SER A 139 16.35 -5.63 20.17
N LEU A 140 15.22 -6.04 20.74
CA LEU A 140 15.23 -6.87 21.96
C LEU A 140 15.91 -8.21 21.71
N LYS A 141 16.67 -8.68 22.70
CA LYS A 141 17.24 -10.02 22.69
C LYS A 141 16.15 -11.06 22.93
N ILE A 142 16.23 -12.16 22.19
CA ILE A 142 15.37 -13.33 22.41
C ILE A 142 15.81 -13.98 23.73
N PRO A 143 14.89 -14.31 24.65
CA PRO A 143 15.25 -14.94 25.92
C PRO A 143 16.04 -16.23 25.73
N GLY A 144 16.99 -16.47 26.63
CA GLY A 144 17.73 -17.71 26.69
C GLY A 144 16.89 -18.88 27.22
N PRO A 145 17.41 -20.12 27.17
CA PRO A 145 16.74 -21.27 27.75
C PRO A 145 16.42 -21.08 29.24
N GLY A 146 15.14 -21.18 29.60
CA GLY A 146 14.68 -21.05 30.99
C GLY A 146 14.40 -19.62 31.45
N GLU A 147 14.61 -18.61 30.60
CA GLU A 147 14.23 -17.23 30.86
C GLU A 147 12.77 -16.98 30.43
N GLU A 148 12.03 -16.20 31.22
CA GLU A 148 10.67 -15.80 30.87
C GLU A 148 10.66 -14.61 29.90
N GLU A 149 9.72 -14.62 28.95
CA GLU A 149 9.48 -13.46 28.09
C GLU A 149 8.85 -12.31 28.90
N THR A 150 9.43 -11.11 28.78
CA THR A 150 8.76 -9.86 29.13
C THR A 150 7.57 -9.58 28.19
N GLU A 151 6.66 -8.69 28.58
CA GLU A 151 5.53 -8.30 27.71
C GLU A 151 5.99 -7.69 26.37
N ASP A 152 7.06 -6.89 26.39
CA ASP A 152 7.64 -6.34 25.17
C ASP A 152 8.22 -7.45 24.26
N GLN A 153 8.86 -8.47 24.84
CA GLN A 153 9.36 -9.61 24.07
C GLN A 153 8.23 -10.44 23.48
N LYS A 154 7.13 -10.66 24.21
CA LYS A 154 5.92 -11.31 23.68
C LYS A 154 5.34 -10.53 22.50
N LEU A 155 5.31 -9.20 22.58
CA LEU A 155 4.85 -8.36 21.48
C LEU A 155 5.81 -8.43 20.29
N ALA A 156 7.13 -8.35 20.52
CA ALA A 156 8.14 -8.49 19.46
C ALA A 156 8.06 -9.86 18.76
N ARG A 157 7.86 -10.94 19.53
CA ARG A 157 7.61 -12.29 18.98
C ARG A 157 6.36 -12.30 18.11
N SER A 158 5.24 -11.80 18.63
CA SER A 158 3.97 -11.71 17.90
C SER A 158 4.13 -10.94 16.59
N MET A 159 4.90 -9.84 16.58
CA MET A 159 5.21 -9.10 15.36
C MET A 159 5.94 -9.95 14.33
N VAL A 160 7.01 -10.67 14.72
CA VAL A 160 7.74 -11.56 13.80
C VAL A 160 6.81 -12.65 13.27
N GLU A 161 6.08 -13.34 14.14
CA GLU A 161 5.15 -14.41 13.77
C GLU A 161 4.04 -13.93 12.82
N VAL A 162 3.50 -12.73 13.04
CA VAL A 162 2.47 -12.15 12.18
C VAL A 162 3.05 -11.76 10.81
N VAL A 163 4.21 -11.09 10.78
CA VAL A 163 4.85 -10.71 9.52
C VAL A 163 5.21 -11.95 8.71
N VAL A 164 5.87 -12.92 9.32
CA VAL A 164 6.34 -14.13 8.63
C VAL A 164 5.21 -15.09 8.30
N GLY A 165 4.22 -15.24 9.16
CA GLY A 165 3.19 -16.27 9.03
C GLY A 165 1.89 -15.79 8.39
N LYS A 166 1.62 -14.49 8.35
CA LYS A 166 0.30 -13.93 7.94
C LYS A 166 0.40 -12.76 6.96
N SER A 167 1.59 -12.25 6.67
CA SER A 167 1.82 -11.18 5.69
C SER A 167 2.53 -11.75 4.46
N TRP A 168 2.37 -11.14 3.28
CA TRP A 168 3.11 -11.58 2.08
C TRP A 168 4.39 -10.77 1.87
N CYS A 169 4.47 -9.58 2.48
CA CYS A 169 5.68 -8.78 2.50
C CYS A 169 5.72 -7.87 3.74
N LEU A 170 6.90 -7.31 3.99
CA LEU A 170 7.12 -6.24 4.96
C LEU A 170 7.36 -4.92 4.22
N LYS A 171 6.36 -4.05 4.17
CA LYS A 171 6.50 -2.76 3.48
C LYS A 171 7.17 -1.72 4.38
N LEU A 172 8.47 -1.52 4.17
CA LEU A 172 9.21 -0.44 4.81
C LEU A 172 8.97 0.90 4.10
N GLY A 173 8.23 1.81 4.75
CA GLY A 173 7.95 3.16 4.27
C GLY A 173 9.14 4.10 4.46
N HIS A 174 9.35 5.05 3.55
CA HIS A 174 10.47 6.01 3.64
C HIS A 174 10.21 7.39 3.02
N GLY A 175 9.03 7.58 2.42
CA GLY A 175 8.70 8.77 1.62
C GLY A 175 7.59 9.60 2.27
N PHE A 176 6.62 10.04 1.47
CA PHE A 176 5.47 10.81 1.95
C PHE A 176 4.74 10.13 3.12
N SER A 177 4.72 8.79 3.15
CA SER A 177 4.17 8.01 4.26
C SER A 177 4.76 8.38 5.64
N ALA A 178 6.05 8.68 5.73
CA ALA A 178 6.68 9.05 7.01
C ALA A 178 6.23 10.43 7.51
N LYS A 179 5.94 11.36 6.57
CA LYS A 179 5.32 12.64 6.90
C LYS A 179 3.86 12.47 7.28
N LEU A 180 3.16 11.56 6.61
CA LEU A 180 1.76 11.24 6.91
C LEU A 180 1.63 10.74 8.34
N PHE A 181 2.44 9.76 8.77
CA PHE A 181 2.30 9.14 10.10
C PHE A 181 3.09 9.85 11.21
N GLY A 182 3.54 11.08 10.99
CA GLY A 182 4.08 11.95 12.05
C GLY A 182 5.46 11.56 12.62
N GLY A 183 6.25 10.72 11.93
CA GLY A 183 7.54 10.28 12.46
C GLY A 183 8.39 9.42 11.53
N ASP A 184 9.60 9.08 12.00
CA ASP A 184 10.43 8.10 11.31
C ASP A 184 9.76 6.72 11.38
N THR A 185 9.36 6.20 10.23
CA THR A 185 8.93 4.79 10.06
C THR A 185 10.08 3.84 10.39
N LEU A 186 9.76 2.57 10.67
CA LEU A 186 10.78 1.53 10.94
C LEU A 186 11.88 1.50 9.85
N GLY A 187 11.48 1.58 8.57
CA GLY A 187 12.41 1.63 7.45
C GLY A 187 13.40 2.81 7.51
N ILE A 188 12.92 4.02 7.86
CA ILE A 188 13.81 5.18 8.01
C ILE A 188 14.78 4.94 9.16
N ARG A 189 14.33 4.36 10.27
CA ARG A 189 15.17 4.12 11.45
C ARG A 189 16.26 3.08 11.15
N TRP A 190 15.92 1.96 10.51
CA TRP A 190 16.91 0.98 10.05
C TRP A 190 17.91 1.56 9.05
N ARG A 191 17.52 2.53 8.22
CA ARG A 191 18.47 3.26 7.37
C ARG A 191 19.40 4.20 8.15
N LYS A 192 18.93 4.80 9.24
CA LYS A 192 19.75 5.65 10.12
C LYS A 192 20.74 4.84 10.96
N GLU A 193 20.44 3.57 11.21
CA GLU A 193 21.28 2.67 11.99
C GLU A 193 21.55 1.36 11.21
N PRO A 194 22.44 1.40 10.20
CA PRO A 194 22.73 0.24 9.35
C PRO A 194 23.16 -0.98 10.16
N GLY A 195 22.59 -2.15 9.84
CA GLY A 195 22.87 -3.42 10.52
C GLY A 195 22.03 -3.68 11.77
N SER A 196 21.25 -2.70 12.23
CA SER A 196 20.29 -2.91 13.34
C SER A 196 19.11 -3.83 12.97
N ASP A 197 18.87 -4.03 11.67
CA ASP A 197 17.79 -4.83 11.11
C ASP A 197 18.10 -6.33 11.04
N CYS A 198 19.31 -6.76 11.40
CA CYS A 198 19.73 -8.16 11.24
C CYS A 198 20.63 -8.70 12.37
N VAL A 199 20.63 -8.04 13.54
CA VAL A 199 21.48 -8.43 14.67
C VAL A 199 21.13 -9.85 15.17
N GLU A 200 22.13 -10.72 15.26
CA GLU A 200 21.92 -12.09 15.73
C GLU A 200 21.41 -12.13 17.19
N GLY A 201 20.50 -13.06 17.45
CA GLY A 201 19.85 -13.24 18.75
C GLY A 201 18.83 -12.15 19.10
N THR A 202 18.45 -11.28 18.17
CA THR A 202 17.32 -10.35 18.34
C THR A 202 16.13 -10.75 17.47
N TYR A 203 14.97 -10.12 17.72
CA TYR A 203 13.79 -10.30 16.88
C TYR A 203 14.00 -9.81 15.43
N ALA A 204 14.82 -8.77 15.22
CA ALA A 204 15.24 -8.36 13.88
C ALA A 204 16.04 -9.46 13.16
N GLY A 205 17.00 -10.06 13.88
CA GLY A 205 17.77 -11.19 13.36
C GLY A 205 16.89 -12.41 13.04
N TRP A 206 15.91 -12.71 13.88
CA TRP A 206 14.95 -13.79 13.61
C TRP A 206 14.09 -13.49 12.38
N LEU A 207 13.54 -12.28 12.26
CA LEU A 207 12.80 -11.87 11.06
C LEU A 207 13.65 -12.05 9.80
N ARG A 208 14.91 -11.59 9.82
CA ARG A 208 15.83 -11.73 8.68
C ARG A 208 16.14 -13.19 8.33
N TRP A 209 16.32 -14.03 9.35
CA TRP A 209 16.50 -15.47 9.16
C TRP A 209 15.22 -16.10 8.57
N ALA A 210 14.05 -15.72 9.06
CA ALA A 210 12.78 -16.27 8.62
C ALA A 210 12.49 -15.95 7.14
N GLU A 211 12.79 -14.72 6.69
CA GLU A 211 12.61 -14.28 5.30
C GLU A 211 13.30 -15.18 4.26
N VAL A 212 14.37 -15.88 4.63
CA VAL A 212 15.16 -16.72 3.71
C VAL A 212 15.04 -18.23 3.98
N ASN A 213 14.61 -18.62 5.19
CA ASN A 213 14.55 -20.02 5.60
C ASN A 213 13.13 -20.58 5.71
N LEU A 214 12.11 -19.72 5.78
CA LEU A 214 10.73 -20.13 5.93
C LEU A 214 9.93 -19.89 4.65
N ALA A 215 8.91 -20.71 4.46
CA ALA A 215 7.92 -20.59 3.40
C ALA A 215 6.53 -20.74 4.00
N HIS A 216 5.54 -20.13 3.36
CA HIS A 216 4.16 -20.25 3.83
C HIS A 216 3.63 -21.65 3.58
N GLU A 217 3.06 -22.27 4.62
CA GLU A 217 2.32 -23.53 4.50
C GLU A 217 0.91 -23.34 3.95
N LYS A 218 0.36 -22.12 4.07
CA LYS A 218 -1.01 -21.78 3.70
C LYS A 218 -1.04 -20.56 2.78
N LEU A 219 -1.95 -20.59 1.82
CA LEU A 219 -2.27 -19.41 1.02
C LEU A 219 -2.91 -18.35 1.91
N LEU A 220 -2.60 -17.09 1.61
CA LEU A 220 -3.22 -15.96 2.30
C LEU A 220 -4.66 -15.76 1.85
N ASP A 221 -5.47 -15.22 2.76
CA ASP A 221 -6.86 -14.91 2.49
C ASP A 221 -6.98 -13.78 1.46
N ARG A 222 -7.67 -14.08 0.36
CA ARG A 222 -7.96 -13.08 -0.68
C ARG A 222 -9.19 -12.25 -0.32
N ILE A 223 -9.21 -11.02 -0.81
CA ILE A 223 -10.40 -10.19 -0.83
C ILE A 223 -11.29 -10.65 -1.99
N TYR A 224 -12.56 -10.89 -1.69
CA TYR A 224 -13.59 -11.13 -2.68
C TYR A 224 -14.33 -9.82 -2.96
N ILE A 225 -14.49 -9.50 -4.23
CA ILE A 225 -15.23 -8.33 -4.69
C ILE A 225 -16.60 -8.79 -5.21
N GLY A 226 -17.65 -8.17 -4.70
CA GLY A 226 -19.01 -8.32 -5.21
C GLY A 226 -19.21 -7.57 -6.53
N ASP A 227 -20.40 -7.68 -7.11
CA ASP A 227 -20.75 -6.90 -8.29
C ASP A 227 -20.84 -5.41 -7.96
N TYR A 228 -20.40 -4.56 -8.89
CA TYR A 228 -20.48 -3.11 -8.78
C TYR A 228 -20.65 -2.47 -10.16
N GLU A 229 -21.35 -1.33 -10.19
CA GLU A 229 -21.55 -0.58 -11.42
C GLU A 229 -20.28 0.17 -11.83
N PRO A 230 -19.96 0.22 -13.15
CA PRO A 230 -18.90 1.07 -13.64
C PRO A 230 -19.25 2.55 -13.43
N THR A 231 -18.26 3.37 -13.13
CA THR A 231 -18.46 4.82 -13.03
C THR A 231 -18.17 5.56 -14.34
N MET A 232 -17.61 4.86 -15.34
CA MET A 232 -17.39 5.40 -16.69
C MET A 232 -17.74 4.38 -17.78
N ARG A 233 -18.31 4.88 -18.87
CA ARG A 233 -18.61 4.13 -20.10
C ARG A 233 -18.16 4.95 -21.29
N GLY A 234 -17.40 4.35 -22.21
CA GLY A 234 -16.96 5.02 -23.44
C GLY A 234 -15.63 4.49 -23.96
N ASN A 235 -15.25 4.95 -25.15
CA ASN A 235 -13.99 4.57 -25.77
C ASN A 235 -12.82 5.23 -25.04
N LEU A 236 -11.98 4.42 -24.38
CA LEU A 236 -10.85 4.95 -23.61
C LEU A 236 -9.69 5.37 -24.51
N PHE A 237 -9.49 4.69 -25.64
CA PHE A 237 -8.37 4.91 -26.55
C PHE A 237 -8.68 5.91 -27.68
N GLU A 238 -9.86 6.54 -27.67
CA GLU A 238 -10.25 7.52 -28.66
C GLU A 238 -9.31 8.76 -28.62
N GLY A 239 -8.66 9.06 -29.75
CA GLY A 239 -7.70 10.17 -29.87
C GLY A 239 -6.22 9.80 -29.64
N SER A 240 -5.84 8.51 -29.75
CA SER A 240 -4.44 8.08 -29.92
C SER A 240 -3.87 8.44 -31.29
#